data_AF-A0A349F9Y1-F1
#
_entry.id   AF-A0A349F9Y1-F1
#
_cell.length_a   1.000
_cell.length_b   1.000
_cell.length_c   1.000
_cell.angle_alpha   90.00
_cell.angle_beta   90.00
_cell.angle_gamma   90.00
#
_symmetry.space_group_name_H-M   'P 1'
#
loop_
_entity.id
_entity.type
_entity.pdbx_description
1 polymer ?
#
loop_
_entity_poly.entity_id
_entity_poly.type
_entity_poly.pdbx_seq_one_letter_code
_entity_poly.pdbx_strand_id
1 'polypeptide(L)'
;MNCPHSTKQATSEVHSQVNQWLNDVVIGLNLCPFAAKPQRNKQIEIYVSQASDDESLLEDIFNQLLHLEHTPVEELETTLVAAPNMLEDFWDYNMFIDWVEGVITQQGWNGIFQVATFHPDYCFADSEPED
;
A
#
# COMPACT_ATOMS: atom_id res chain seq x y z
N MET A 1 16.58 33.95 -7.40
CA MET A 1 16.94 32.53 -7.41
C MET A 1 15.98 31.84 -6.47
N ASN A 2 14.86 31.34 -6.97
CA ASN A 2 13.90 30.59 -6.16
C ASN A 2 14.08 29.12 -6.54
N CYS A 3 14.74 28.36 -5.68
CA CYS A 3 14.81 26.91 -5.80
C CYS A 3 13.44 26.34 -5.38
N PRO A 4 12.78 25.52 -6.21
CA PRO A 4 11.56 24.84 -5.78
C PRO A 4 11.96 23.83 -4.70
N HIS A 5 11.35 23.96 -3.53
CA HIS A 5 11.56 23.04 -2.42
C HIS A 5 10.88 21.71 -2.81
N SER A 6 11.68 20.68 -3.06
CA SER A 6 11.20 19.30 -3.01
C SER A 6 10.68 19.07 -1.59
N THR A 7 9.37 19.10 -1.42
CA THR A 7 8.73 19.13 -0.11
C THR A 7 8.44 17.68 0.27
N LYS A 8 9.28 17.08 1.13
CA LYS A 8 8.89 15.87 1.86
C LYS A 8 7.57 16.17 2.57
N GLN A 9 6.47 15.57 2.12
CA GLN A 9 5.18 15.72 2.81
C GLN A 9 5.31 15.17 4.23
N ALA A 10 4.67 15.83 5.19
CA ALA A 10 4.65 15.33 6.56
C ALA A 10 3.86 14.01 6.60
N THR A 11 4.36 13.00 7.33
CA THR A 11 3.73 11.67 7.46
C THR A 11 2.24 11.75 7.81
N SER A 12 1.84 12.69 8.68
CA SER A 12 0.44 12.94 9.06
C SER A 12 -0.44 13.42 7.89
N GLU A 13 0.15 14.20 6.99
CA GLU A 13 -0.55 14.73 5.83
C GLU A 13 -0.81 13.62 4.81
N VAL A 14 0.22 12.82 4.49
CA VAL A 14 0.10 11.64 3.64
C VAL A 14 -0.94 10.68 4.21
N HIS A 15 -0.88 10.38 5.51
CA HIS A 15 -1.87 9.54 6.17
C HIS A 15 -3.30 10.06 5.98
N SER A 16 -3.53 11.37 6.18
CA SER A 16 -4.85 11.97 5.99
C SER A 16 -5.33 11.88 4.54
N GLN A 17 -4.44 12.12 3.57
CA GLN A 17 -4.76 12.04 2.14
C GLN A 17 -5.08 10.60 1.72
N VAL A 18 -4.28 9.62 2.15
CA VAL A 18 -4.48 8.20 1.89
C VAL A 18 -5.78 7.71 2.53
N ASN A 19 -6.08 8.11 3.76
CA ASN A 19 -7.35 7.78 4.40
C ASN A 19 -8.53 8.37 3.61
N GLN A 20 -8.45 9.62 3.17
CA GLN A 20 -9.50 10.21 2.35
C GLN A 20 -9.68 9.45 1.03
N TRP A 21 -8.58 9.17 0.33
CA TRP A 21 -8.59 8.38 -0.92
C TRP A 21 -9.20 6.99 -0.73
N LEU A 22 -8.87 6.28 0.36
CA LEU A 22 -9.46 4.98 0.69
C LEU A 22 -10.99 5.07 0.78
N ASN A 23 -11.53 6.11 1.42
CA ASN A 23 -12.98 6.29 1.57
C ASN A 23 -13.65 6.75 0.28
N ASP A 24 -13.10 7.76 -0.39
CA ASP A 24 -13.75 8.43 -1.53
C ASP A 24 -13.60 7.61 -2.83
N VAL A 25 -12.45 6.97 -3.02
CA VAL A 25 -12.09 6.28 -4.28
C VAL A 25 -12.24 4.77 -4.12
N VAL A 26 -11.47 4.14 -3.24
CA VAL A 26 -11.45 2.67 -3.15
C VAL A 26 -12.81 2.12 -2.70
N ILE A 27 -13.37 2.68 -1.64
CA ILE A 27 -14.69 2.29 -1.11
C ILE A 27 -15.81 2.99 -1.89
N GLY A 28 -15.71 4.31 -2.09
CA GLY A 28 -16.75 5.11 -2.73
C GLY A 28 -17.08 4.68 -4.17
N LEU A 29 -16.07 4.22 -4.93
CA LEU A 29 -16.25 3.70 -6.29
C LEU A 29 -16.31 2.17 -6.36
N ASN A 30 -16.33 1.47 -5.22
CA ASN A 30 -16.34 0.01 -5.12
C ASN A 30 -15.19 -0.69 -5.86
N LEU A 31 -13.97 -0.14 -5.81
CA LEU A 31 -12.80 -0.73 -6.46
C LEU A 31 -12.31 -1.99 -5.73
N CYS A 32 -12.46 -2.03 -4.41
CA CYS A 32 -12.14 -3.21 -3.60
C CYS A 32 -13.35 -3.65 -2.76
N PRO A 33 -13.91 -4.86 -3.00
CA PRO A 33 -15.06 -5.34 -2.23
C PRO A 33 -14.72 -5.65 -0.77
N PHE A 34 -13.42 -5.77 -0.45
CA PHE A 34 -12.94 -6.15 0.88
C PHE A 34 -12.62 -4.96 1.79
N ALA A 35 -12.50 -3.73 1.26
CA ALA A 35 -12.08 -2.56 2.05
C ALA A 35 -13.20 -1.98 2.95
N ALA A 36 -14.45 -2.07 2.52
CA ALA A 36 -15.55 -1.35 3.18
C ALA A 36 -15.89 -1.88 4.59
N LYS A 37 -15.79 -3.20 4.81
CA LYS A 37 -16.10 -3.82 6.11
C LYS A 37 -15.02 -3.49 7.17
N PRO A 38 -13.73 -3.74 6.93
CA PRO A 38 -12.66 -3.37 7.86
C PRO A 38 -12.67 -1.89 8.19
N GLN A 39 -12.90 -1.02 7.20
CA GLN A 39 -12.96 0.44 7.43
C GLN A 39 -14.08 0.82 8.40
N ARG A 40 -15.30 0.28 8.22
CA ARG A 40 -16.42 0.54 9.15
C ARG A 40 -16.16 0.02 10.55
N ASN A 41 -15.45 -1.09 10.66
CA ASN A 41 -15.09 -1.71 11.94
C ASN A 41 -13.86 -1.06 12.59
N LYS A 42 -13.19 -0.10 11.92
CA LYS A 42 -11.92 0.50 12.36
C LYS A 42 -10.78 -0.51 12.49
N GLN A 43 -10.75 -1.47 11.56
CA GLN A 43 -9.77 -2.56 11.50
C GLN A 43 -8.75 -2.34 10.36
N ILE A 44 -8.55 -1.07 9.96
CA ILE A 44 -7.54 -0.67 8.98
C ILE A 44 -6.52 0.23 9.67
N GLU A 45 -5.26 -0.14 9.56
CA GLU A 45 -4.13 0.72 9.90
C GLU A 45 -3.49 1.27 8.62
N ILE A 46 -3.14 2.56 8.60
CA ILE A 46 -2.40 3.19 7.50
C ILE A 46 -0.97 3.42 7.97
N TYR A 47 -0.03 2.70 7.37
CA TYR A 47 1.38 2.86 7.61
C TYR A 47 2.01 3.69 6.49
N VAL A 48 2.59 4.84 6.81
CA VAL A 48 3.28 5.69 5.83
C VAL A 48 4.78 5.44 5.92
N SER A 49 5.28 4.61 5.00
CA SER A 49 6.69 4.27 4.90
C SER A 49 7.55 5.51 4.62
N GLN A 50 8.74 5.54 5.22
CA GLN A 50 9.77 6.53 4.96
C GLN A 50 10.92 5.96 4.12
N ALA A 51 10.78 4.72 3.64
CA ALA A 51 11.75 4.06 2.80
C ALA A 51 12.04 4.88 1.53
N SER A 52 13.27 4.76 1.06
CA SER A 52 13.75 5.38 -0.18
C SER A 52 14.49 4.37 -1.08
N ASP A 53 14.38 3.08 -0.74
CA ASP A 53 14.99 1.94 -1.40
C ASP A 53 14.15 0.70 -1.12
N ASP A 54 14.28 -0.29 -2.00
CA ASP A 54 13.43 -1.47 -2.03
C ASP A 54 13.61 -2.37 -0.80
N GLU A 55 14.83 -2.50 -0.29
CA GLU A 55 15.12 -3.31 0.89
C GLU A 55 14.38 -2.76 2.11
N SER A 56 14.47 -1.44 2.33
CA SER A 56 13.80 -0.77 3.43
C SER A 56 12.27 -0.85 3.31
N LEU A 57 11.71 -0.70 2.10
CA LEU A 57 10.26 -0.80 1.91
C LEU A 57 9.76 -2.24 2.10
N LEU A 58 10.52 -3.23 1.65
CA LEU A 58 10.17 -4.63 1.84
C LEU A 58 10.23 -5.03 3.32
N GLU A 59 11.22 -4.51 4.07
CA GLU A 59 11.29 -4.67 5.53
C GLU A 59 10.07 -4.03 6.22
N ASP A 60 9.69 -2.81 5.83
CA ASP A 60 8.49 -2.15 6.34
C ASP A 60 7.23 -3.01 6.12
N ILE A 61 7.02 -3.50 4.89
CA ILE A 61 5.87 -4.36 4.55
C ILE A 61 5.91 -5.68 5.32
N PHE A 62 7.08 -6.30 5.45
CA PHE A 62 7.24 -7.52 6.23
C PHE A 62 6.86 -7.31 7.70
N ASN A 63 7.30 -6.20 8.30
CA ASN A 63 6.92 -5.84 9.66
C ASN A 63 5.42 -5.60 9.81
N GLN A 64 4.76 -5.01 8.81
CA GLN A 64 3.31 -4.85 8.80
C GLN A 64 2.56 -6.19 8.69
N LEU A 65 3.06 -7.13 7.87
CA LEU A 65 2.49 -8.47 7.77
C LEU A 65 2.65 -9.25 9.08
N LEU A 66 3.81 -9.17 9.74
CA LEU A 66 4.01 -9.73 11.07
C LEU A 66 3.09 -9.10 12.12
N HIS A 67 2.83 -7.79 12.01
CA HIS A 67 1.90 -7.11 12.90
C HIS A 67 0.47 -7.62 12.71
N LEU A 68 0.02 -7.79 11.46
CA LEU A 68 -1.27 -8.38 11.13
C LEU A 68 -1.38 -9.83 11.64
N GLU A 69 -0.34 -10.65 11.47
CA GLU A 69 -0.35 -12.05 11.90
C GLU A 69 -0.50 -12.20 13.42
N HIS A 70 0.13 -11.30 14.18
CA HIS A 70 0.11 -11.35 15.64
C HIS A 70 -1.05 -10.56 16.27
N THR A 71 -1.87 -9.88 15.47
CA THR A 71 -3.00 -9.08 15.97
C THR A 71 -4.32 -9.80 15.67
N PRO A 72 -5.23 -9.94 16.65
CA PRO A 72 -6.55 -10.50 16.39
C PRO A 72 -7.27 -9.73 15.26
N VAL A 73 -7.94 -10.45 14.36
CA VAL A 73 -8.68 -9.84 13.23
C VAL A 73 -9.77 -8.88 13.69
N GLU A 74 -10.32 -9.09 14.90
CA GLU A 74 -11.28 -8.18 15.51
C GLU A 74 -10.68 -6.79 15.81
N GLU A 75 -9.37 -6.70 15.98
CA GLU A 75 -8.62 -5.47 16.25
C GLU A 75 -8.03 -4.87 14.97
N LEU A 76 -7.38 -5.70 14.13
CA LEU A 76 -6.75 -5.28 12.89
C LEU A 76 -6.90 -6.36 11.80
N GLU A 77 -7.59 -6.03 10.71
CA GLU A 77 -7.85 -6.94 9.58
C GLU A 77 -6.99 -6.57 8.36
N THR A 78 -6.60 -5.30 8.21
CA THR A 78 -5.90 -4.81 7.03
C THR A 78 -4.90 -3.73 7.40
N THR A 79 -3.71 -3.79 6.80
CA THR A 79 -2.78 -2.66 6.79
C THR A 79 -2.66 -2.12 5.38
N LEU A 80 -2.79 -0.80 5.23
CA LEU A 80 -2.53 -0.08 4.00
C LEU A 80 -1.16 0.62 4.11
N VAL A 81 -0.18 0.14 3.35
CA VAL A 81 1.16 0.72 3.29
C VAL A 81 1.22 1.77 2.19
N ALA A 82 1.55 3.01 2.54
CA ALA A 82 1.81 4.09 1.61
C ALA A 82 3.31 4.35 1.50
N ALA A 83 3.84 4.38 0.26
CA ALA A 83 5.26 4.61 -0.04
C ALA A 83 5.46 5.92 -0.82
N PRO A 84 5.34 7.10 -0.19
CA PRO A 84 5.32 8.39 -0.90
C PRO A 84 6.68 8.86 -1.47
N ASN A 85 7.77 8.15 -1.21
CA ASN A 85 9.13 8.61 -1.54
C ASN A 85 9.83 7.74 -2.62
N MET A 86 9.13 6.77 -3.20
CA MET A 86 9.67 5.85 -4.21
C MET A 86 8.54 5.17 -5.00
N LEU A 87 8.90 4.32 -5.96
CA LEU A 87 7.96 3.59 -6.83
C LEU A 87 7.02 4.53 -7.62
N GLU A 88 7.53 5.68 -8.07
CA GLU A 88 6.80 6.56 -9.01
C GLU A 88 6.76 5.96 -10.42
N ASP A 89 7.77 5.15 -10.79
CA ASP A 89 7.79 4.44 -12.07
C ASP A 89 7.00 3.12 -11.96
N PHE A 90 6.09 2.90 -12.91
CA PHE A 90 5.21 1.74 -12.90
C PHE A 90 5.99 0.41 -13.07
N TRP A 91 7.10 0.37 -13.80
CA TRP A 91 7.86 -0.87 -13.97
C TRP A 91 8.60 -1.25 -12.68
N ASP A 92 9.24 -0.29 -12.03
CA ASP A 92 9.87 -0.49 -10.73
C ASP A 92 8.83 -0.94 -9.70
N TYR A 93 7.65 -0.31 -9.69
CA TYR A 93 6.50 -0.73 -8.88
C TYR A 93 6.10 -2.19 -9.14
N ASN A 94 5.88 -2.60 -10.40
CA ASN A 94 5.46 -3.97 -10.70
C ASN A 94 6.50 -5.00 -10.27
N MET A 95 7.78 -4.72 -10.53
CA MET A 95 8.88 -5.61 -10.10
C MET A 95 8.94 -5.71 -8.57
N PHE A 96 8.69 -4.61 -7.87
CA PHE A 96 8.64 -4.61 -6.42
C PHE A 96 7.50 -5.49 -5.87
N ILE A 97 6.32 -5.51 -6.51
CA ILE A 97 5.20 -6.37 -6.09
C ILE A 97 5.57 -7.85 -6.13
N ASP A 98 6.36 -8.30 -7.12
CA ASP A 98 6.84 -9.69 -7.18
C ASP A 98 7.66 -10.09 -5.95
N TRP A 99 8.42 -9.15 -5.37
CA TRP A 99 9.17 -9.40 -4.14
C TRP A 99 8.25 -9.51 -2.91
N VAL A 100 7.20 -8.69 -2.82
CA VAL A 100 6.21 -8.78 -1.75
C VAL A 100 5.49 -10.14 -1.79
N GLU A 101 5.05 -10.58 -2.97
CA GLU A 101 4.45 -11.91 -3.16
C GLU A 101 5.43 -13.05 -2.85
N GLY A 102 6.71 -12.85 -3.20
CA GLY A 102 7.80 -13.75 -2.83
C GLY A 102 7.96 -13.92 -1.32
N VAL A 103 7.84 -12.83 -0.54
CA VAL A 103 7.86 -12.87 0.92
C VAL A 103 6.67 -13.65 1.48
N ILE A 104 5.45 -13.37 1.00
CA ILE A 104 4.23 -14.09 1.41
C ILE A 104 4.36 -15.59 1.18
N THR A 105 4.88 -15.97 0.00
CA THR A 105 5.09 -17.38 -0.33
C THR A 105 6.14 -18.02 0.59
N GLN A 106 7.26 -17.35 0.84
CA GLN A 106 8.34 -17.88 1.69
C GLN A 106 7.91 -18.09 3.15
N GLN A 107 7.07 -17.20 3.69
CA GLN A 107 6.57 -17.31 5.07
C GLN A 107 5.39 -18.28 5.19
N GLY A 108 4.85 -18.80 4.08
CA GLY A 108 3.69 -19.69 4.10
C GLY A 108 2.37 -18.96 4.33
N TRP A 109 2.31 -17.65 4.07
CA TRP A 109 1.11 -16.84 4.22
C TRP A 109 0.15 -16.90 3.03
N ASN A 110 0.42 -17.78 2.06
CA ASN A 110 -0.48 -18.02 0.93
C ASN A 110 -1.87 -18.47 1.41
N GLY A 111 -2.89 -17.71 1.03
CA GLY A 111 -4.27 -17.93 1.47
C GLY A 111 -4.60 -17.39 2.87
N ILE A 112 -3.61 -16.80 3.56
CA ILE A 112 -3.79 -16.06 4.82
C ILE A 112 -3.85 -14.56 4.51
N PHE A 113 -2.85 -14.05 3.79
CA PHE A 113 -2.80 -12.67 3.32
C PHE A 113 -3.04 -12.58 1.81
N GLN A 114 -3.65 -11.48 1.39
CA GLN A 114 -3.82 -11.11 -0.02
C GLN A 114 -3.28 -9.70 -0.20
N VAL A 115 -2.45 -9.50 -1.22
CA VAL A 115 -1.96 -8.17 -1.59
C VAL A 115 -2.89 -7.57 -2.62
N ALA A 116 -3.42 -6.38 -2.32
CA ALA A 116 -4.11 -5.55 -3.29
C ALA A 116 -3.30 -4.26 -3.46
N THR A 117 -2.89 -3.95 -4.68
CA THR A 117 -1.93 -2.89 -4.95
C THR A 117 -2.57 -1.82 -5.85
N PHE A 118 -2.16 -0.57 -5.64
CA PHE A 118 -2.62 0.57 -6.45
C PHE A 118 -1.41 1.40 -6.87
N HIS A 119 -1.43 1.88 -8.11
CA HIS A 119 -0.45 2.83 -8.66
C HIS A 119 -1.21 3.87 -9.50
N PRO A 120 -0.85 5.16 -9.49
CA PRO A 120 -1.51 6.18 -10.31
C PRO A 120 -1.49 5.84 -11.81
N ASP A 121 -0.37 5.30 -12.27
CA ASP A 121 -0.15 4.90 -13.67
C ASP A 121 -0.37 3.39 -13.87
N TYR A 122 -1.28 2.78 -13.10
CA TYR A 122 -1.55 1.35 -13.23
C TYR A 122 -2.02 1.01 -14.64
N CYS A 123 -1.27 0.15 -15.33
CA CYS A 123 -1.57 -0.30 -16.69
C CYS A 123 -1.65 -1.83 -16.75
N PHE A 124 -2.68 -2.38 -17.39
CA PHE A 124 -2.78 -3.83 -17.58
C PHE A 124 -1.72 -4.32 -18.57
N ALA A 125 -1.21 -5.54 -18.37
CA ALA A 125 -0.15 -6.11 -19.22
C ALA A 125 -0.49 -6.16 -20.72
N ASP A 126 -1.79 -6.15 -21.06
CA ASP A 126 -2.30 -6.19 -22.44
C ASP A 126 -2.88 -4.84 -22.92
N SER A 127 -2.60 -3.73 -22.22
CA SER A 127 -3.09 -2.38 -22.53
C SER A 127 -1.94 -1.41 -22.78
N GLU A 128 -2.11 -0.46 -23.69
CA GLU A 128 -1.19 0.68 -23.77
C GLU A 128 -1.52 1.69 -22.64
N PRO A 129 -0.56 2.50 -22.15
CA PRO A 129 -0.80 3.46 -21.06
C PRO A 129 -1.90 4.50 -21.34
N GLU A 130 -2.31 4.66 -22.61
CA GLU A 130 -3.34 5.60 -23.06
C GLU A 130 -4.70 4.94 -23.35
N ASP A 131 -4.82 3.61 -23.18
CA ASP A 131 -6.08 2.85 -23.42
C ASP A 131 -7.05 2.86 -22.23
#